data_AF-A0A067RER3-F1
#
_entry.id   AF-A0A067RER3-F1
#
_cell.length_a   1.000
_cell.length_b   1.000
_cell.length_c   1.000
_cell.angle_alpha   90.00
_cell.angle_beta   90.00
_cell.angle_gamma   90.00
#
_symmetry.space_group_name_H-M   'P 1'
#
loop_
_entity.id
_entity.type
_entity.pdbx_description
1 polymer ?
#
loop_
_entity_poly.entity_id
_entity_poly.type
_entity_poly.pdbx_seq_one_letter_code
_entity_poly.pdbx_strand_id
1 'polypeptide(L)'
;MNMFVEDSKKKVSKKEKLRLSAELSEQQRIEQEKERQRLIQEEKARVEKDQIAAKEKAKQDVAEQAQRVVQLQETISVFKTFSEQMYEIKLEKRAKQEWEQYMKCDGLPDPASLSEMNTYIYLWRSVKERGILEDVVKKTTEVLGLLGAIQELIDNPLNVTSRHVENWKEVRNDVQKEQQFNLDRASYLILRNIKEKMQLRGLNEVHYMQKFDDFVLSLWSQLPLPTPLVPLPKTERPPLSCDFVDVGVAVSLPDSLLDVLLVIRVMLVKYDHFSDLCPSSVPNPLSEEEQKDLYEISLMEWDAKHELQVMVDEENDRRAKLAAKIAAIKPASSTTDDSRHSKSVSKDGRPTSQTALEAELLELQQIQQTPVKTASEIYAEQEDERQATVKLQYHVKLKPFELNLRKYMILGGVYHIDLLQQPPQPQILHDNSVITVRHETWSVSVKGEWKLMVYENRLLRLEKSA
;
A
#
# COMPACT_ATOMS: atom_id res chain seq x y z
N MET A 1 -83.93 -75.06 -20.50
CA MET A 1 -83.91 -76.38 -21.18
C MET A 1 -82.69 -77.11 -20.68
N ASN A 2 -82.89 -78.25 -20.03
CA ASN A 2 -81.90 -79.02 -19.28
C ASN A 2 -80.73 -79.50 -20.15
N MET A 3 -79.52 -79.46 -19.57
CA MET A 3 -78.70 -80.66 -19.36
C MET A 3 -77.59 -80.35 -18.35
N PHE A 4 -77.73 -80.94 -17.16
CA PHE A 4 -76.69 -81.03 -16.13
C PHE A 4 -75.61 -82.01 -16.59
N VAL A 5 -74.34 -81.60 -16.55
CA VAL A 5 -73.19 -82.48 -16.28
C VAL A 5 -72.15 -81.68 -15.49
N GLU A 6 -71.83 -82.18 -14.31
CA GLU A 6 -70.71 -81.78 -13.46
C GLU A 6 -69.37 -82.02 -14.17
N ASP A 7 -68.39 -81.12 -14.03
CA ASP A 7 -67.04 -81.61 -13.67
C ASP A 7 -66.14 -80.54 -13.01
N SER A 8 -65.30 -81.09 -12.16
CA SER A 8 -64.46 -80.61 -11.08
C SER A 8 -63.46 -79.45 -11.34
N LYS A 9 -63.61 -78.35 -10.58
CA LYS A 9 -62.51 -77.41 -10.29
C LYS A 9 -61.54 -78.06 -9.28
N LYS A 10 -60.37 -78.52 -9.75
CA LYS A 10 -59.26 -78.97 -8.89
C LYS A 10 -58.89 -77.87 -7.87
N LYS A 11 -59.14 -78.15 -6.59
CA LYS A 11 -58.67 -77.36 -5.43
C LYS A 11 -57.15 -77.56 -5.30
N VAL A 12 -56.36 -76.54 -5.62
CA VAL A 12 -54.91 -76.48 -5.37
C VAL A 12 -54.67 -76.66 -3.87
N SER A 13 -53.83 -77.62 -3.50
CA SER A 13 -53.59 -78.02 -2.11
C SER A 13 -52.86 -76.91 -1.33
N LYS A 14 -53.19 -76.74 -0.03
CA LYS A 14 -52.52 -75.80 0.90
C LYS A 14 -50.99 -75.98 0.91
N LYS A 15 -50.50 -77.18 0.58
CA LYS A 15 -49.08 -77.55 0.46
C LYS A 15 -48.41 -77.01 -0.83
N GLU A 16 -49.19 -76.84 -1.89
CA GLU A 16 -48.73 -76.35 -3.20
C GLU A 16 -48.61 -74.82 -3.21
N LYS A 17 -49.54 -74.12 -2.52
CA LYS A 17 -49.49 -72.66 -2.31
C LYS A 17 -48.32 -72.22 -1.40
N LEU A 18 -47.97 -73.04 -0.40
CA LEU A 18 -46.79 -72.86 0.46
C LEU A 18 -45.48 -73.14 -0.28
N ARG A 19 -45.45 -74.16 -1.16
CA ARG A 19 -44.29 -74.41 -2.04
C ARG A 19 -44.07 -73.27 -3.04
N LEU A 20 -45.13 -72.80 -3.71
CA LEU A 20 -45.03 -71.68 -4.65
C LEU A 20 -44.56 -70.38 -3.97
N SER A 21 -45.02 -70.12 -2.74
CA SER A 21 -44.57 -68.97 -1.94
C SER A 21 -43.13 -69.10 -1.45
N ALA A 22 -42.68 -70.32 -1.14
CA ALA A 22 -41.28 -70.59 -0.78
C ALA A 22 -40.37 -70.44 -2.00
N GLU A 23 -40.81 -70.94 -3.16
CA GLU A 23 -40.08 -70.84 -4.43
C GLU A 23 -40.01 -69.39 -4.95
N LEU A 24 -41.08 -68.59 -4.79
CA LEU A 24 -41.06 -67.14 -5.05
C LEU A 24 -40.13 -66.37 -4.10
N SER A 25 -40.09 -66.75 -2.82
CA SER A 25 -39.19 -66.14 -1.83
C SER A 25 -37.71 -66.52 -2.07
N GLU A 26 -37.46 -67.75 -2.50
CA GLU A 26 -36.14 -68.24 -2.88
C GLU A 26 -35.67 -67.60 -4.20
N GLN A 27 -36.56 -67.46 -5.19
CA GLN A 27 -36.29 -66.69 -6.41
C GLN A 27 -36.02 -65.21 -6.11
N GLN A 28 -36.80 -64.57 -5.22
CA GLN A 28 -36.55 -63.19 -4.79
C GLN A 28 -35.21 -63.04 -4.07
N ARG A 29 -34.80 -64.00 -3.23
CA ARG A 29 -33.47 -63.99 -2.59
C ARG A 29 -32.34 -64.18 -3.61
N ILE A 30 -32.52 -65.08 -4.58
CA ILE A 30 -31.55 -65.30 -5.67
C ILE A 30 -31.46 -64.06 -6.56
N GLU A 31 -32.57 -63.38 -6.83
CA GLU A 31 -32.63 -62.16 -7.63
C GLU A 31 -32.02 -60.96 -6.90
N GLN A 32 -32.30 -60.79 -5.60
CA GLN A 32 -31.66 -59.78 -4.75
C GLN A 32 -30.16 -60.01 -4.57
N GLU A 33 -29.73 -61.27 -4.46
CA GLU A 33 -28.30 -61.61 -4.38
C GLU A 33 -27.60 -61.33 -5.73
N LYS A 34 -28.23 -61.66 -6.86
CA LYS A 34 -27.73 -61.31 -8.20
C LYS A 34 -27.69 -59.80 -8.41
N GLU A 35 -28.68 -59.06 -7.93
CA GLU A 35 -28.72 -57.60 -8.00
C GLU A 35 -27.64 -56.95 -7.13
N ARG A 36 -27.44 -57.44 -5.88
CA ARG A 36 -26.30 -57.04 -5.04
C ARG A 36 -24.97 -57.33 -5.70
N GLN A 37 -24.80 -58.51 -6.31
CA GLN A 37 -23.56 -58.87 -7.02
C GLN A 37 -23.31 -57.96 -8.23
N ARG A 38 -24.36 -57.57 -8.96
CA ARG A 38 -24.25 -56.57 -10.04
C ARG A 38 -23.83 -55.20 -9.52
N LEU A 39 -24.47 -54.71 -8.46
CA LEU A 39 -24.11 -53.43 -7.84
C LEU A 39 -22.67 -53.42 -7.32
N ILE A 40 -22.21 -54.52 -6.70
CA ILE A 40 -20.83 -54.65 -6.24
C ILE A 40 -19.85 -54.69 -7.42
N GLN A 41 -20.20 -55.35 -8.53
CA GLN A 41 -19.38 -55.38 -9.74
C GLN A 41 -19.31 -54.01 -10.43
N GLU A 42 -20.44 -53.29 -10.51
CA GLU A 42 -20.52 -51.95 -11.07
C GLU A 42 -19.72 -50.94 -10.23
N GLU A 43 -19.85 -51.01 -8.89
CA GLU A 43 -19.07 -50.19 -7.96
C GLU A 43 -17.57 -50.46 -8.08
N LYS A 44 -17.16 -51.74 -8.15
CA LYS A 44 -15.76 -52.13 -8.38
C LYS A 44 -15.24 -51.62 -9.72
N ALA A 45 -16.04 -51.72 -10.78
CA ALA A 45 -15.67 -51.23 -12.10
C ALA A 45 -15.56 -49.70 -12.13
N ARG A 46 -16.39 -48.97 -11.37
CA ARG A 46 -16.27 -47.51 -11.21
C ARG A 46 -14.96 -47.15 -10.50
N VAL A 47 -14.68 -47.78 -9.36
CA VAL A 47 -13.44 -47.55 -8.61
C VAL A 47 -12.19 -47.86 -9.44
N GLU A 48 -12.21 -48.94 -10.22
CA GLU A 48 -11.09 -49.30 -11.11
C GLU A 48 -10.90 -48.25 -12.22
N LYS A 49 -11.99 -47.76 -12.84
CA LYS A 49 -11.92 -46.66 -13.81
C LYS A 49 -11.38 -45.38 -13.20
N ASP A 50 -11.83 -45.02 -12.00
CA ASP A 50 -11.38 -43.83 -11.28
C ASP A 50 -9.88 -43.93 -10.95
N GLN A 51 -9.40 -45.11 -10.55
CA GLN A 51 -7.97 -45.37 -10.31
C GLN A 51 -7.12 -45.26 -11.58
N ILE A 52 -7.62 -45.76 -12.71
CA ILE A 52 -6.93 -45.66 -14.00
C ILE A 52 -6.87 -44.19 -14.44
N ALA A 53 -7.99 -43.48 -14.36
CA ALA A 53 -8.07 -42.06 -14.70
C ALA A 53 -7.14 -41.21 -13.83
N ALA A 54 -7.09 -41.48 -12.50
CA ALA A 54 -6.19 -40.78 -11.58
C ALA A 54 -4.71 -41.02 -11.93
N LYS A 55 -4.33 -42.25 -12.29
CA LYS A 55 -2.96 -42.57 -12.72
C LYS A 55 -2.60 -41.92 -14.05
N GLU A 56 -3.52 -41.86 -15.00
CA GLU A 56 -3.29 -41.17 -16.27
C GLU A 56 -3.14 -39.67 -16.07
N LYS A 57 -4.01 -39.05 -15.26
CA LYS A 57 -3.92 -37.65 -14.89
C LYS A 57 -2.59 -37.32 -14.21
N ALA A 58 -2.16 -38.10 -13.22
CA ALA A 58 -0.87 -37.90 -12.57
C ALA A 58 0.32 -37.97 -13.53
N LYS A 59 0.27 -38.86 -14.54
CA LYS A 59 1.31 -38.90 -15.60
C LYS A 59 1.28 -37.67 -16.49
N GLN A 60 0.09 -37.19 -16.84
CA GLN A 60 -0.07 -35.95 -17.63
C GLN A 60 0.46 -34.75 -16.86
N ASP A 61 0.11 -34.61 -15.59
CA ASP A 61 0.54 -33.51 -14.72
C ASP A 61 2.08 -33.48 -14.60
N VAL A 62 2.73 -34.63 -14.42
CA VAL A 62 4.21 -34.74 -14.39
C VAL A 62 4.83 -34.33 -15.73
N ALA A 63 4.25 -34.75 -16.86
CA ALA A 63 4.75 -34.42 -18.18
C ALA A 63 4.58 -32.91 -18.49
N GLU A 64 3.43 -32.34 -18.12
CA GLU A 64 3.18 -30.89 -18.25
C GLU A 64 4.14 -30.09 -17.37
N GLN A 65 4.37 -30.51 -16.13
CA GLN A 65 5.33 -29.84 -15.25
C GLN A 65 6.75 -29.91 -15.81
N ALA A 66 7.17 -31.04 -16.38
CA ALA A 66 8.49 -31.15 -17.01
C ALA A 66 8.64 -30.16 -18.17
N GLN A 67 7.59 -29.96 -18.99
CA GLN A 67 7.57 -28.95 -20.04
C GLN A 67 7.61 -27.53 -19.46
N ARG A 68 6.80 -27.25 -18.42
CA ARG A 68 6.75 -25.94 -17.74
C ARG A 68 8.13 -25.54 -17.18
N VAL A 69 8.84 -26.48 -16.56
CA VAL A 69 10.20 -26.26 -16.03
C VAL A 69 11.15 -25.79 -17.14
N VAL A 70 11.19 -26.50 -18.27
CA VAL A 70 12.06 -26.12 -19.41
C VAL A 70 11.69 -24.75 -19.95
N GLN A 71 10.39 -24.51 -20.19
CA GLN A 71 9.91 -23.23 -20.72
C GLN A 71 10.23 -22.05 -19.80
N LEU A 72 10.02 -22.19 -18.49
CA LEU A 72 10.28 -21.12 -17.53
C LEU A 72 11.78 -20.85 -17.38
N GLN A 73 12.62 -21.88 -17.37
CA GLN A 73 14.09 -21.72 -17.36
C GLN A 73 14.58 -20.96 -18.58
N GLU A 74 14.13 -21.33 -19.78
CA GLU A 74 14.46 -20.62 -21.02
C GLU A 74 13.99 -19.17 -20.98
N THR A 75 12.75 -18.95 -20.53
CA THR A 75 12.15 -17.61 -20.42
C THR A 75 12.93 -16.70 -19.46
N ILE A 76 13.32 -17.21 -18.30
CA ILE A 76 14.13 -16.47 -17.32
C ILE A 76 15.53 -16.16 -17.86
N SER A 77 16.14 -17.11 -18.57
CA SER A 77 17.42 -16.88 -19.25
C SER A 77 17.34 -15.74 -20.26
N VAL A 78 16.25 -15.67 -21.03
CA VAL A 78 15.98 -14.55 -21.96
C VAL A 78 15.80 -13.24 -21.20
N PHE A 79 14.99 -13.20 -20.14
CA PHE A 79 14.80 -11.99 -19.32
C PHE A 79 16.10 -11.50 -18.69
N LYS A 80 16.96 -12.41 -18.22
CA LYS A 80 18.28 -12.08 -17.70
C LYS A 80 19.15 -11.45 -18.79
N THR A 81 19.17 -12.04 -19.98
CA THR A 81 19.91 -11.50 -21.13
C THR A 81 19.42 -10.09 -21.50
N PHE A 82 18.11 -9.86 -21.53
CA PHE A 82 17.56 -8.52 -21.76
C PHE A 82 17.89 -7.53 -20.65
N SER A 83 17.90 -7.97 -19.40
CA SER A 83 18.27 -7.12 -18.26
C SER A 83 19.74 -6.67 -18.37
N GLU A 84 20.63 -7.58 -18.75
CA GLU A 84 22.05 -7.29 -19.00
C GLU A 84 22.22 -6.32 -20.18
N GLN A 85 21.55 -6.55 -21.32
CA GLN A 85 21.59 -5.65 -22.47
C GLN A 85 21.04 -4.25 -22.14
N MET A 86 19.93 -4.17 -21.39
CA MET A 86 19.36 -2.91 -20.93
C MET A 86 20.32 -2.17 -20.00
N TYR A 87 21.08 -2.89 -19.17
CA TYR A 87 22.10 -2.30 -18.31
C TYR A 87 23.21 -1.65 -19.15
N GLU A 88 23.74 -2.34 -20.16
CA GLU A 88 24.76 -1.80 -21.08
C GLU A 88 24.25 -0.55 -21.83
N ILE A 89 23.03 -0.59 -22.37
CA ILE A 89 22.42 0.58 -23.04
C ILE A 89 22.31 1.77 -22.09
N LYS A 90 21.96 1.54 -20.82
CA LYS A 90 21.89 2.61 -19.81
C LYS A 90 23.28 3.18 -19.51
N LEU A 91 24.33 2.36 -19.49
CA LEU A 91 25.71 2.82 -19.32
C LEU A 91 26.18 3.67 -20.50
N GLU A 92 25.92 3.24 -21.72
CA GLU A 92 26.25 4.01 -22.93
C GLU A 92 25.51 5.37 -22.95
N LYS A 93 24.22 5.36 -22.60
CA LYS A 93 23.43 6.61 -22.47
C LYS A 93 24.05 7.54 -21.43
N ARG A 94 24.49 7.01 -20.28
CA ARG A 94 25.14 7.81 -19.23
C ARG A 94 26.45 8.42 -19.70
N ALA A 95 27.32 7.63 -20.32
CA ALA A 95 28.59 8.14 -20.85
C ALA A 95 28.37 9.26 -21.88
N LYS A 96 27.31 9.14 -22.70
CA LYS A 96 26.92 10.20 -23.63
C LYS A 96 26.42 11.45 -22.92
N GLN A 97 25.58 11.31 -21.88
CA GLN A 97 25.10 12.44 -21.08
C GLN A 97 26.26 13.16 -20.36
N GLU A 98 27.20 12.41 -19.80
CA GLU A 98 28.42 12.98 -19.18
C GLU A 98 29.24 13.78 -20.18
N TRP A 99 29.40 13.26 -21.41
CA TRP A 99 30.08 13.98 -22.49
C TRP A 99 29.34 15.26 -22.92
N GLU A 100 28.01 15.18 -23.06
CA GLU A 100 27.16 16.35 -23.38
C GLU A 100 27.26 17.41 -22.28
N GLN A 101 27.24 17.00 -21.01
CA GLN A 101 27.40 17.90 -19.86
C GLN A 101 28.78 18.57 -19.86
N TYR A 102 29.85 17.81 -20.12
CA TYR A 102 31.21 18.34 -20.25
C TYR A 102 31.30 19.44 -21.33
N MET A 103 30.57 19.28 -22.44
CA MET A 103 30.57 20.22 -23.57
C MET A 103 29.65 21.44 -23.38
N LYS A 104 28.71 21.39 -22.43
CA LYS A 104 27.65 22.40 -22.29
C LYS A 104 28.18 23.77 -21.84
N CYS A 105 29.23 23.79 -21.02
CA CYS A 105 29.89 25.00 -20.50
C CYS A 105 28.93 26.12 -20.05
N ASP A 106 27.83 25.77 -19.38
CA ASP A 106 26.80 26.72 -18.94
C ASP A 106 27.10 27.37 -17.57
N GLY A 107 28.20 26.96 -16.92
CA GLY A 107 28.62 27.47 -15.62
C GLY A 107 27.83 26.89 -14.44
N LEU A 108 26.94 25.92 -14.69
CA LEU A 108 26.26 25.15 -13.64
C LEU A 108 27.15 23.97 -13.20
N PRO A 109 27.02 23.51 -11.94
CA PRO A 109 27.76 22.34 -11.47
C PRO A 109 27.30 21.09 -12.21
N ASP A 110 28.20 20.13 -12.42
CA ASP A 110 27.80 18.78 -12.83
C ASP A 110 27.00 18.09 -11.71
N PRO A 111 25.72 17.71 -11.97
CA PRO A 111 24.89 16.99 -11.00
C PRO A 111 25.49 15.67 -10.51
N ALA A 112 26.32 15.00 -11.32
CA ALA A 112 26.98 13.77 -10.93
C ALA A 112 28.15 14.02 -9.96
N SER A 113 28.76 15.21 -10.02
CA SER A 113 29.89 15.60 -9.19
C SER A 113 29.46 16.18 -7.84
N LEU A 114 29.52 15.35 -6.79
CA LEU A 114 29.23 15.78 -5.41
C LEU A 114 30.09 16.99 -4.97
N SER A 115 31.34 17.09 -5.42
CA SER A 115 32.21 18.20 -5.05
C SER A 115 31.72 19.51 -5.63
N GLU A 116 31.40 19.53 -6.93
CA GLU A 116 30.91 20.72 -7.61
C GLU A 116 29.56 21.16 -7.04
N MET A 117 28.66 20.21 -6.80
CA MET A 117 27.36 20.49 -6.16
C MET A 117 27.53 21.11 -4.77
N ASN A 118 28.43 20.59 -3.93
CA ASN A 118 28.71 21.16 -2.61
C ASN A 118 29.30 22.57 -2.70
N THR A 119 30.25 22.79 -3.63
CA THR A 119 30.79 24.12 -3.89
C THR A 119 29.70 25.08 -4.35
N TYR A 120 28.82 24.65 -5.24
CA TYR A 120 27.70 25.44 -5.72
C TYR A 120 26.77 25.87 -4.57
N ILE A 121 26.37 24.94 -3.69
CA ILE A 121 25.55 25.24 -2.51
C ILE A 121 26.27 26.24 -1.59
N TYR A 122 27.57 26.05 -1.34
CA TYR A 122 28.36 26.96 -0.50
C TYR A 122 28.42 28.38 -1.07
N LEU A 123 28.68 28.51 -2.38
CA LEU A 123 28.69 29.80 -3.06
C LEU A 123 27.31 30.45 -3.01
N TRP A 124 26.25 29.67 -3.23
CA TRP A 124 24.88 30.16 -3.11
C TRP A 124 24.56 30.67 -1.70
N ARG A 125 24.97 29.96 -0.65
CA ARG A 125 24.84 30.39 0.75
C ARG A 125 25.63 31.67 1.08
N SER A 126 26.73 31.91 0.38
CA SER A 126 27.66 33.02 0.63
C SER A 126 27.21 34.36 0.02
N VAL A 127 26.20 34.36 -0.85
CA VAL A 127 25.63 35.59 -1.42
C VAL A 127 24.93 36.39 -0.31
N LYS A 128 25.32 37.67 -0.15
CA LYS A 128 24.75 38.55 0.89
C LYS A 128 23.35 39.06 0.54
N GLU A 129 23.14 39.45 -0.71
CA GLU A 129 21.89 40.03 -1.21
C GLU A 129 21.02 38.95 -1.85
N ARG A 130 20.51 38.03 -1.02
CA ARG A 130 19.61 36.96 -1.48
C ARG A 130 18.14 37.34 -1.39
N GLY A 131 17.35 36.72 -2.28
CA GLY A 131 15.89 36.81 -2.29
C GLY A 131 15.31 37.94 -3.14
N ILE A 132 16.11 38.62 -3.97
CA ILE A 132 15.56 39.54 -4.98
C ILE A 132 14.70 38.70 -5.92
N LEU A 133 13.43 39.07 -6.09
CA LEU A 133 12.43 38.20 -6.70
C LEU A 133 12.79 37.82 -8.13
N GLU A 134 13.27 38.77 -8.93
CA GLU A 134 13.68 38.56 -10.31
C GLU A 134 14.82 37.54 -10.43
N ASP A 135 15.77 37.56 -9.48
CA ASP A 135 16.88 36.61 -9.43
C ASP A 135 16.41 35.26 -8.92
N VAL A 136 15.50 35.22 -7.93
CA VAL A 136 14.92 33.98 -7.41
C VAL A 136 14.16 33.24 -8.49
N VAL A 137 13.41 33.93 -9.35
CA VAL A 137 12.67 33.29 -10.45
C VAL A 137 13.63 32.58 -11.42
N LYS A 138 14.69 33.28 -11.89
CA LYS A 138 15.71 32.66 -12.75
C LYS A 138 16.39 31.49 -12.05
N LYS A 139 16.75 31.69 -10.78
CA LYS A 139 17.44 30.67 -9.98
C LYS A 139 16.60 29.43 -9.76
N THR A 140 15.28 29.59 -9.63
CA THR A 140 14.33 28.49 -9.48
C THR A 140 14.39 27.57 -10.69
N THR A 141 14.32 28.11 -11.90
CA THR A 141 14.38 27.31 -13.13
C THR A 141 15.71 26.56 -13.25
N GLU A 142 16.85 27.20 -12.96
CA GLU A 142 18.17 26.55 -12.92
C GLU A 142 18.20 25.38 -11.92
N VAL A 143 17.73 25.64 -10.69
CA VAL A 143 17.76 24.69 -9.58
C VAL A 143 16.84 23.49 -9.86
N LEU A 144 15.67 23.71 -10.45
CA LEU A 144 14.78 22.61 -10.83
C LEU A 144 15.41 21.72 -11.90
N GLY A 145 16.15 22.28 -12.85
CA GLY A 145 16.94 21.52 -13.81
C GLY A 145 18.00 20.63 -13.13
N LEU A 146 18.75 21.19 -12.18
CA LEU A 146 19.74 20.44 -11.39
C LEU A 146 19.07 19.34 -10.55
N LEU A 147 17.97 19.65 -9.88
CA LEU A 147 17.22 18.68 -9.07
C LEU A 147 16.69 17.52 -9.92
N GLY A 148 16.18 17.80 -11.13
CA GLY A 148 15.75 16.77 -12.07
C GLY A 148 16.90 15.85 -12.50
N ALA A 149 18.08 16.40 -12.78
CA ALA A 149 19.25 15.61 -13.13
C ALA A 149 19.74 14.75 -11.94
N ILE A 150 19.77 15.30 -10.72
CA ILE A 150 20.12 14.52 -9.51
C ILE A 150 19.09 13.41 -9.27
N GLN A 151 17.80 13.68 -9.54
CA GLN A 151 16.76 12.67 -9.41
C GLN A 151 16.96 11.50 -10.38
N GLU A 152 17.33 11.76 -11.64
CA GLU A 152 17.63 10.69 -12.62
C GLU A 152 18.80 9.81 -12.15
N LEU A 153 19.81 10.40 -11.50
CA LEU A 153 20.95 9.66 -10.91
C LEU A 153 20.53 8.80 -9.71
N ILE A 154 19.63 9.30 -8.86
CA ILE A 154 19.11 8.58 -7.70
C ILE A 154 18.20 7.42 -8.14
N ASP A 155 17.37 7.62 -9.15
CA ASP A 155 16.41 6.61 -9.63
C ASP A 155 17.09 5.52 -10.46
N ASN A 156 18.19 5.85 -11.15
CA ASN A 156 18.97 4.92 -11.97
C ASN A 156 20.44 4.89 -11.54
N PRO A 157 20.78 4.43 -10.33
CA PRO A 157 22.17 4.29 -9.92
C PRO A 157 22.83 3.19 -10.78
N LEU A 158 23.87 3.54 -11.55
CA LEU A 158 24.65 2.56 -12.34
C LEU A 158 26.08 2.64 -11.85
N ASN A 159 26.70 1.49 -11.59
CA ASN A 159 28.09 1.39 -11.10
C ASN A 159 28.41 2.23 -9.85
N VAL A 160 27.41 2.56 -9.02
CA VAL A 160 27.61 3.35 -7.79
C VAL A 160 27.20 2.58 -6.55
N THR A 161 27.88 2.88 -5.44
CA THR A 161 27.58 2.28 -4.13
C THR A 161 26.34 2.93 -3.51
N SER A 162 25.63 2.20 -2.63
CA SER A 162 24.47 2.74 -1.91
C SER A 162 24.79 4.03 -1.13
N ARG A 163 26.00 4.11 -0.56
CA ARG A 163 26.48 5.33 0.12
C ARG A 163 26.58 6.53 -0.80
N HIS A 164 26.95 6.32 -2.07
CA HIS A 164 27.02 7.41 -3.03
C HIS A 164 25.62 7.94 -3.38
N VAL A 165 24.63 7.03 -3.49
CA VAL A 165 23.23 7.39 -3.68
C VAL A 165 22.68 8.16 -2.47
N GLU A 166 23.05 7.77 -1.26
CA GLU A 166 22.72 8.52 -0.04
C GLU A 166 23.29 9.94 -0.07
N ASN A 167 24.56 10.11 -0.47
CA ASN A 167 25.16 11.43 -0.62
C ASN A 167 24.43 12.30 -1.66
N TRP A 168 24.00 11.73 -2.80
CA TRP A 168 23.18 12.47 -3.77
C TRP A 168 21.83 12.89 -3.18
N LYS A 169 21.17 12.03 -2.40
CA LYS A 169 19.94 12.37 -1.69
C LYS A 169 20.16 13.52 -0.70
N GLU A 170 21.27 13.52 0.03
CA GLU A 170 21.64 14.61 0.94
C GLU A 170 21.83 15.95 0.21
N VAL A 171 22.63 15.94 -0.87
CA VAL A 171 22.87 17.13 -1.71
C VAL A 171 21.55 17.66 -2.30
N ARG A 172 20.71 16.78 -2.84
CA ARG A 172 19.38 17.14 -3.36
C ARG A 172 18.53 17.82 -2.29
N ASN A 173 18.47 17.25 -1.08
CA ASN A 173 17.71 17.82 0.03
C ASN A 173 18.25 19.20 0.43
N ASP A 174 19.56 19.40 0.41
CA ASP A 174 20.17 20.69 0.72
C ASP A 174 19.87 21.75 -0.36
N VAL A 175 19.89 21.37 -1.64
CA VAL A 175 19.45 22.25 -2.74
C VAL A 175 17.96 22.62 -2.58
N GLN A 176 17.10 21.66 -2.25
CA GLN A 176 15.67 21.92 -1.98
C GLN A 176 15.46 22.90 -0.83
N LYS A 177 16.21 22.75 0.27
CA LYS A 177 16.17 23.68 1.41
C LYS A 177 16.61 25.10 1.02
N GLU A 178 17.70 25.23 0.26
CA GLU A 178 18.15 26.55 -0.21
C GLU A 178 17.13 27.19 -1.15
N GLN A 179 16.48 26.40 -2.02
CA GLN A 179 15.41 26.90 -2.88
C GLN A 179 14.24 27.44 -2.05
N GLN A 180 13.77 26.67 -1.05
CA GLN A 180 12.71 27.12 -0.16
C GLN A 180 13.10 28.39 0.60
N PHE A 181 14.33 28.43 1.14
CA PHE A 181 14.85 29.61 1.85
C PHE A 181 14.84 30.86 0.96
N ASN A 182 15.19 30.75 -0.32
CA ASN A 182 15.19 31.89 -1.22
C ASN A 182 13.77 32.41 -1.54
N LEU A 183 12.80 31.51 -1.69
CA LEU A 183 11.39 31.87 -1.85
C LEU A 183 10.82 32.53 -0.59
N ASP A 184 11.19 32.01 0.58
CA ASP A 184 10.85 32.61 1.88
C ASP A 184 11.48 34.00 2.03
N ARG A 185 12.74 34.15 1.63
CA ARG A 185 13.45 35.42 1.67
C ARG A 185 12.85 36.45 0.71
N ALA A 186 12.45 36.03 -0.50
CA ALA A 186 11.77 36.91 -1.46
C ALA A 186 10.42 37.39 -0.90
N SER A 187 9.64 36.47 -0.34
CA SER A 187 8.39 36.80 0.36
C SER A 187 8.65 37.82 1.46
N TYR A 188 9.68 37.60 2.30
CA TYR A 188 10.06 38.52 3.37
C TYR A 188 10.44 39.92 2.86
N LEU A 189 11.21 40.03 1.76
CA LEU A 189 11.62 41.33 1.22
C LEU A 189 10.44 42.13 0.68
N ILE A 190 9.45 41.48 0.07
CA ILE A 190 8.18 42.11 -0.32
C ILE A 190 7.44 42.61 0.92
N LEU A 191 7.28 41.74 1.92
CA LEU A 191 6.59 42.05 3.17
C LEU A 191 7.30 43.09 4.03
N ARG A 192 8.60 43.33 3.81
CA ARG A 192 9.32 44.41 4.52
C ARG A 192 8.90 45.79 4.01
N ASN A 193 8.46 45.90 2.77
CA ASN A 193 8.09 47.16 2.13
C ASN A 193 6.65 47.11 1.60
N ILE A 194 5.68 46.77 2.48
CA ILE A 194 4.29 46.50 2.09
C ILE A 194 3.66 47.68 1.35
N LYS A 195 3.87 48.90 1.85
CA LYS A 195 3.29 50.12 1.26
C LYS A 195 3.73 50.36 -0.19
N GLU A 196 4.93 49.93 -0.55
CA GLU A 196 5.50 50.14 -1.88
C GLU A 196 5.27 48.93 -2.80
N LYS A 197 5.29 47.72 -2.24
CA LYS A 197 5.31 46.47 -3.01
C LYS A 197 3.94 45.79 -3.11
N MET A 198 3.01 46.08 -2.19
CA MET A 198 1.67 45.47 -2.18
C MET A 198 0.59 46.49 -2.55
N GLN A 199 -0.50 45.99 -3.13
CA GLN A 199 -1.65 46.80 -3.56
C GLN A 199 -2.68 46.88 -2.44
N LEU A 200 -3.07 48.10 -2.05
CA LEU A 200 -4.16 48.33 -1.11
C LEU A 200 -5.51 48.03 -1.77
N ARG A 201 -6.34 47.22 -1.11
CA ARG A 201 -7.75 46.99 -1.42
C ARG A 201 -8.59 47.43 -0.22
N GLY A 202 -9.63 48.24 -0.48
CA GLY A 202 -10.45 48.79 0.60
C GLY A 202 -9.67 49.75 1.52
N LEU A 203 -9.85 49.59 2.84
CA LEU A 203 -9.32 50.55 3.84
C LEU A 203 -7.96 50.17 4.40
N ASN A 204 -7.70 48.88 4.64
CA ASN A 204 -6.49 48.41 5.28
C ASN A 204 -5.99 47.06 4.76
N GLU A 205 -6.70 46.43 3.83
CA GLU A 205 -6.33 45.13 3.28
C GLU A 205 -5.29 45.33 2.17
N VAL A 206 -4.21 44.54 2.18
CA VAL A 206 -3.16 44.63 1.16
C VAL A 206 -2.92 43.28 0.53
N HIS A 207 -2.71 43.27 -0.78
CA HIS A 207 -2.50 42.06 -1.56
C HIS A 207 -1.27 42.18 -2.45
N TYR A 208 -0.59 41.05 -2.61
CA TYR A 208 0.43 40.83 -3.62
C TYR A 208 0.03 39.59 -4.41
N MET A 209 0.19 39.62 -5.73
CA MET A 209 0.05 38.43 -6.55
C MET A 209 0.93 38.56 -7.77
N GLN A 210 1.75 37.53 -8.01
CA GLN A 210 2.51 37.38 -9.24
C GLN A 210 2.59 35.91 -9.65
N LYS A 211 2.41 35.66 -10.95
CA LYS A 211 2.50 34.33 -11.57
C LYS A 211 3.83 34.22 -12.31
N PHE A 212 4.52 33.11 -12.09
CA PHE A 212 5.74 32.73 -12.77
C PHE A 212 5.59 31.36 -13.41
N ASP A 213 6.60 30.96 -14.18
CA ASP A 213 6.61 29.68 -14.87
C ASP A 213 6.63 28.51 -13.89
N ASP A 214 7.41 28.61 -12.81
CA ASP A 214 7.59 27.50 -11.86
C ASP A 214 6.68 27.59 -10.61
N PHE A 215 6.15 28.78 -10.29
CA PHE A 215 5.31 28.98 -9.11
C PHE A 215 4.41 30.23 -9.22
N VAL A 216 3.41 30.32 -8.36
CA VAL A 216 2.58 31.52 -8.14
C VAL A 216 2.77 31.95 -6.70
N LEU A 217 3.08 33.23 -6.48
CA LEU A 217 3.22 33.82 -5.14
C LEU A 217 2.09 34.81 -4.89
N SER A 218 1.31 34.55 -3.85
CA SER A 218 0.29 35.46 -3.34
C SER A 218 0.50 35.76 -1.87
N LEU A 219 0.39 37.04 -1.50
CA LEU A 219 0.49 37.49 -0.11
C LEU A 219 -0.71 38.34 0.22
N TRP A 220 -1.18 38.20 1.45
CA TRP A 220 -2.28 38.98 2.01
C TRP A 220 -1.90 39.45 3.40
N SER A 221 -2.28 40.67 3.76
CA SER A 221 -2.10 41.20 5.12
C SER A 221 -3.09 42.33 5.39
N GLN A 222 -3.21 42.71 6.65
CA GLN A 222 -3.91 43.92 7.04
C GLN A 222 -2.93 44.93 7.64
N LEU A 223 -3.04 46.17 7.17
CA LEU A 223 -2.34 47.29 7.76
C LEU A 223 -3.03 47.70 9.07
N PRO A 224 -2.27 48.10 10.09
CA PRO A 224 -2.85 48.68 11.29
C PRO A 224 -3.59 49.97 10.93
N LEU A 225 -4.86 50.03 11.29
CA LEU A 225 -5.63 51.26 11.26
C LEU A 225 -5.37 52.07 12.55
N PRO A 226 -5.51 53.41 12.52
CA PRO A 226 -5.52 54.21 13.73
C PRO A 226 -6.57 53.66 14.70
N THR A 227 -6.17 53.36 15.93
CA THR A 227 -7.07 52.77 16.93
C THR A 227 -8.23 53.74 17.21
N PRO A 228 -9.50 53.35 17.03
CA PRO A 228 -10.63 54.17 17.44
C PRO A 228 -10.61 54.35 18.97
N LEU A 229 -11.09 55.49 19.47
CA LEU A 229 -11.16 55.77 20.93
C LEU A 229 -11.94 54.68 21.70
N VAL A 230 -12.84 53.96 21.04
CA VAL A 230 -13.59 52.82 21.57
C VAL A 230 -13.38 51.63 20.64
N PRO A 231 -12.71 50.55 21.08
CA PRO A 231 -12.59 49.32 20.31
C PRO A 231 -13.96 48.66 20.14
N LEU A 232 -14.29 48.21 18.92
CA LEU A 232 -15.47 47.38 18.70
C LEU A 232 -15.32 46.04 19.44
N PRO A 233 -16.38 45.53 20.10
CA PRO A 233 -16.41 44.17 20.64
C PRO A 233 -16.01 43.15 19.57
N LYS A 234 -15.26 42.11 19.95
CA LYS A 234 -14.81 41.05 19.00
C LYS A 234 -15.97 40.41 18.23
N THR A 235 -17.13 40.27 18.87
CA THR A 235 -18.36 39.69 18.30
C THR A 235 -19.03 40.56 17.23
N GLU A 236 -18.70 41.84 17.15
CA GLU A 236 -19.24 42.77 16.14
C GLU A 236 -18.27 42.98 14.96
N ARG A 237 -17.06 42.41 15.05
CA ARG A 237 -16.07 42.49 13.98
C ARG A 237 -16.30 41.38 12.96
N PRO A 238 -16.21 41.68 11.65
CA PRO A 238 -16.34 40.64 10.64
C PRO A 238 -15.21 39.62 10.79
N PRO A 239 -15.48 38.33 10.50
CA PRO A 239 -14.46 37.30 10.54
C PRO A 239 -13.36 37.60 9.53
N LEU A 240 -12.13 37.28 9.92
CA LEU A 240 -10.96 37.54 9.09
C LEU A 240 -10.88 36.49 8.00
N SER A 241 -11.24 36.87 6.78
CA SER A 241 -11.20 36.00 5.61
C SER A 241 -10.48 36.67 4.46
N CYS A 242 -9.81 35.87 3.64
CA CYS A 242 -9.13 36.35 2.44
C CYS A 242 -9.23 35.34 1.30
N ASP A 243 -9.47 35.85 0.11
CA ASP A 243 -9.65 35.06 -1.10
C ASP A 243 -8.48 35.27 -2.07
N PHE A 244 -7.80 34.17 -2.40
CA PHE A 244 -6.76 34.07 -3.41
C PHE A 244 -7.35 33.45 -4.68
N VAL A 245 -8.26 34.18 -5.34
CA VAL A 245 -9.01 33.71 -6.52
C VAL A 245 -8.12 33.14 -7.61
N ASP A 246 -6.98 33.78 -7.86
CA ASP A 246 -5.99 33.37 -8.87
C ASP A 246 -5.34 32.01 -8.62
N VAL A 247 -5.36 31.54 -7.36
CA VAL A 247 -4.80 30.26 -6.94
C VAL A 247 -5.91 29.30 -6.48
N GLY A 248 -7.18 29.73 -6.49
CA GLY A 248 -8.31 28.91 -6.07
C GLY A 248 -8.35 28.60 -4.57
N VAL A 249 -7.74 29.44 -3.72
CA VAL A 249 -7.67 29.23 -2.27
C VAL A 249 -8.44 30.33 -1.54
N ALA A 250 -9.31 29.94 -0.61
CA ALA A 250 -9.96 30.84 0.34
C ALA A 250 -9.54 30.44 1.76
N VAL A 251 -9.14 31.41 2.57
CA VAL A 251 -8.70 31.18 3.94
C VAL A 251 -9.61 31.96 4.88
N SER A 252 -10.10 31.28 5.91
CA SER A 252 -10.84 31.88 7.03
C SER A 252 -10.05 31.67 8.31
N LEU A 253 -9.82 32.74 9.06
CA LEU A 253 -9.07 32.74 10.31
C LEU A 253 -10.01 32.88 11.51
N PRO A 254 -9.66 32.27 12.66
CA PRO A 254 -10.42 32.40 13.90
C PRO A 254 -10.33 33.81 14.50
N ASP A 255 -11.38 34.22 15.22
CA ASP A 255 -11.51 35.53 15.87
C ASP A 255 -10.38 35.86 16.88
N SER A 256 -9.70 34.83 17.39
CA SER A 256 -8.55 34.98 18.28
C SER A 256 -7.38 35.74 17.62
N LEU A 257 -7.33 35.80 16.29
CA LEU A 257 -6.25 36.40 15.51
C LEU A 257 -6.56 37.82 15.00
N LEU A 258 -7.75 38.37 15.26
CA LEU A 258 -8.20 39.68 14.74
C LEU A 258 -7.31 40.87 15.13
N ASP A 259 -6.62 40.78 16.27
CA ASP A 259 -5.79 41.88 16.82
C ASP A 259 -4.28 41.67 16.57
N VAL A 260 -3.92 40.69 15.74
CA VAL A 260 -2.52 40.34 15.45
C VAL A 260 -2.17 40.78 14.03
N LEU A 261 -1.05 41.49 13.88
CA LEU A 261 -0.51 41.85 12.59
C LEU A 261 0.07 40.61 11.91
N LEU A 262 -0.75 40.00 11.05
CA LEU A 262 -0.47 38.74 10.38
C LEU A 262 -0.37 38.93 8.87
N VAL A 263 0.28 37.97 8.26
CA VAL A 263 0.38 37.80 6.82
C VAL A 263 -0.05 36.38 6.51
N ILE A 264 -0.90 36.22 5.51
CA ILE A 264 -1.17 34.92 4.91
C ILE A 264 -0.39 34.87 3.60
N ARG A 265 0.50 33.88 3.48
CA ARG A 265 1.17 33.56 2.23
C ARG A 265 0.53 32.34 1.62
N VAL A 266 0.14 32.44 0.35
CA VAL A 266 -0.26 31.30 -0.48
C VAL A 266 0.70 31.21 -1.65
N MET A 267 1.39 30.09 -1.77
CA MET A 267 2.29 29.80 -2.88
C MET A 267 1.91 28.47 -3.52
N LEU A 268 1.67 28.48 -4.83
CA LEU A 268 1.46 27.26 -5.60
C LEU A 268 2.74 27.00 -6.39
N VAL A 269 3.52 26.00 -5.98
CA VAL A 269 4.70 25.55 -6.71
C VAL A 269 4.30 24.43 -7.66
N LYS A 270 4.85 24.44 -8.89
CA LYS A 270 4.54 23.41 -9.91
C LYS A 270 5.42 22.16 -9.81
N TYR A 271 6.24 22.09 -8.76
CA TYR A 271 7.12 20.99 -8.43
C TYR A 271 6.80 20.47 -7.03
N ASP A 272 7.38 19.33 -6.66
CA ASP A 272 7.13 18.69 -5.37
C ASP A 272 8.43 18.31 -4.67
N HIS A 273 8.67 18.90 -3.50
CA HIS A 273 9.79 18.60 -2.61
C HIS A 273 9.36 17.91 -1.30
N PHE A 274 8.08 17.58 -1.15
CA PHE A 274 7.52 17.01 0.09
C PHE A 274 7.16 15.55 -0.02
N SER A 275 6.98 14.99 -1.22
CA SER A 275 6.68 13.56 -1.37
C SER A 275 7.68 12.69 -0.62
N ASP A 276 8.97 13.01 -0.67
CA ASP A 276 10.02 12.25 0.03
C ASP A 276 9.91 12.27 1.56
N LEU A 277 9.19 13.25 2.13
CA LEU A 277 8.92 13.33 3.56
C LEU A 277 7.69 12.51 3.98
N CYS A 278 6.90 12.04 3.02
CA CYS A 278 5.70 11.24 3.31
C CYS A 278 6.11 9.80 3.69
N PRO A 279 5.59 9.23 4.79
CA PRO A 279 5.89 7.85 5.19
C PRO A 279 5.52 6.81 4.13
N SER A 280 4.60 7.13 3.23
CA SER A 280 4.15 6.27 2.14
C SER A 280 5.01 6.35 0.87
N SER A 281 6.02 7.24 0.82
CA SER A 281 6.82 7.54 -0.38
C SER A 281 7.74 6.41 -0.82
N VAL A 282 8.40 5.74 0.14
CA VAL A 282 9.25 4.57 -0.14
C VAL A 282 8.41 3.31 0.03
N PRO A 283 8.41 2.36 -0.93
CA PRO A 283 7.63 1.14 -0.80
C PRO A 283 8.21 0.28 0.32
N ASN A 284 7.37 -0.49 1.01
CA ASN A 284 7.89 -1.54 1.89
C ASN A 284 8.67 -2.53 1.02
N PRO A 285 9.82 -3.04 1.51
CA PRO A 285 10.59 -4.03 0.78
C PRO A 285 9.73 -5.26 0.52
N LEU A 286 9.92 -5.88 -0.65
CA LEU A 286 9.26 -7.13 -0.98
C LEU A 286 9.67 -8.22 0.01
N SER A 287 8.71 -9.05 0.43
CA SER A 287 8.99 -10.23 1.22
C SER A 287 9.93 -11.19 0.47
N GLU A 288 10.67 -12.05 1.18
CA GLU A 288 11.58 -13.02 0.54
C GLU A 288 10.87 -13.94 -0.46
N GLU A 289 9.58 -14.21 -0.24
CA GLU A 289 8.78 -15.05 -1.13
C GLU A 289 8.40 -14.34 -2.43
N GLU A 290 8.18 -13.02 -2.39
CA GLU A 290 7.84 -12.20 -3.57
C GLU A 290 9.07 -11.79 -4.38
N GLN A 291 10.27 -12.05 -3.87
CA GLN A 291 11.53 -11.86 -4.61
C GLN A 291 11.85 -13.03 -5.55
N LYS A 292 11.16 -14.16 -5.40
CA LYS A 292 11.35 -15.37 -6.20
C LYS A 292 10.84 -15.18 -7.61
N ASP A 293 11.53 -15.78 -8.57
CA ASP A 293 11.09 -15.76 -9.96
C ASP A 293 9.96 -16.79 -10.22
N LEU A 294 9.36 -16.72 -11.41
CA LEU A 294 8.26 -17.60 -11.80
C LEU A 294 8.65 -19.09 -11.83
N TYR A 295 9.93 -19.40 -12.08
CA TYR A 295 10.41 -20.78 -12.09
C TYR A 295 10.51 -21.33 -10.68
N GLU A 296 11.12 -20.57 -9.76
CA GLU A 296 11.19 -20.91 -8.35
C GLU A 296 9.79 -21.09 -7.74
N ILE A 297 8.87 -20.15 -8.01
CA ILE A 297 7.48 -20.23 -7.55
C ILE A 297 6.79 -21.48 -8.10
N SER A 298 6.97 -21.80 -9.39
CA SER A 298 6.36 -22.98 -10.01
C SER A 298 6.88 -24.30 -9.42
N LEU A 299 8.17 -24.37 -9.07
CA LEU A 299 8.74 -25.54 -8.39
C LEU A 299 8.16 -25.69 -6.97
N MET A 300 8.11 -24.60 -6.21
CA MET A 300 7.55 -24.61 -4.86
C MET A 300 6.08 -25.01 -4.84
N GLU A 301 5.29 -24.48 -5.78
CA GLU A 301 3.87 -24.84 -5.94
C GLU A 301 3.73 -26.34 -6.26
N TRP A 302 4.56 -26.87 -7.15
CA TRP A 302 4.54 -28.28 -7.51
C TRP A 302 4.87 -29.19 -6.32
N ASP A 303 5.93 -28.88 -5.58
CA ASP A 303 6.36 -29.66 -4.42
C ASP A 303 5.30 -29.62 -3.30
N ALA A 304 4.77 -28.43 -3.00
CA ALA A 304 3.72 -28.27 -2.00
C ALA A 304 2.44 -29.03 -2.38
N LYS A 305 2.02 -28.98 -3.65
CA LYS A 305 0.87 -29.76 -4.14
C LYS A 305 1.13 -31.26 -4.05
N HIS A 306 2.35 -31.72 -4.28
CA HIS A 306 2.71 -33.13 -4.16
C HIS A 306 2.64 -33.61 -2.71
N GLU A 307 3.17 -32.83 -1.75
CA GLU A 307 3.06 -33.12 -0.32
C GLU A 307 1.60 -33.15 0.15
N LEU A 308 0.79 -32.17 -0.28
CA LEU A 308 -0.65 -32.13 0.00
C LEU A 308 -1.39 -33.32 -0.61
N GLN A 309 -1.00 -33.76 -1.81
CA GLN A 309 -1.59 -34.93 -2.45
C GLN A 309 -1.33 -36.21 -1.64
N VAL A 310 -0.11 -36.39 -1.12
CA VAL A 310 0.22 -37.52 -0.23
C VAL A 310 -0.65 -37.50 1.03
N MET A 311 -0.80 -36.33 1.67
CA MET A 311 -1.66 -36.20 2.86
C MET A 311 -3.14 -36.48 2.56
N VAL A 312 -3.66 -36.01 1.42
CA VAL A 312 -5.03 -36.28 0.99
C VAL A 312 -5.24 -37.77 0.72
N ASP A 313 -4.28 -38.43 0.07
CA ASP A 313 -4.34 -39.87 -0.22
C ASP A 313 -4.30 -40.71 1.07
N GLU A 314 -3.44 -40.36 2.04
CA GLU A 314 -3.38 -41.02 3.36
C GLU A 314 -4.68 -40.86 4.16
N GLU A 315 -5.28 -39.67 4.15
CA GLU A 315 -6.56 -39.42 4.80
C GLU A 315 -7.70 -40.16 4.11
N ASN A 316 -7.72 -40.21 2.78
CA ASN A 316 -8.68 -41.01 2.02
C ASN A 316 -8.56 -42.50 2.34
N ASP A 317 -7.33 -43.02 2.45
CA ASP A 317 -7.05 -44.40 2.87
C ASP A 317 -7.52 -44.68 4.31
N ARG A 318 -7.31 -43.73 5.23
CA ARG A 318 -7.80 -43.81 6.62
C ARG A 318 -9.32 -43.89 6.63
N ARG A 319 -10.01 -43.01 5.88
CA ARG A 319 -11.47 -42.98 5.73
C ARG A 319 -12.00 -44.29 5.16
N ALA A 320 -11.35 -44.83 4.12
CA ALA A 320 -11.71 -46.11 3.51
C ALA A 320 -11.56 -47.30 4.48
N LYS A 321 -10.46 -47.36 5.24
CA LYS A 321 -10.22 -48.40 6.26
C LYS A 321 -11.25 -48.34 7.38
N LEU A 322 -11.59 -47.15 7.88
CA LEU A 322 -12.59 -46.96 8.92
C LEU A 322 -13.99 -47.34 8.43
N ALA A 323 -14.36 -46.94 7.20
CA ALA A 323 -15.61 -47.35 6.57
C ALA A 323 -15.71 -48.87 6.39
N ALA A 324 -14.62 -49.54 5.97
CA ALA A 324 -14.57 -50.99 5.83
C ALA A 324 -14.70 -51.72 7.18
N LYS A 325 -14.04 -51.21 8.23
CA LYS A 325 -14.14 -51.75 9.60
C LYS A 325 -15.57 -51.67 10.13
N ILE A 326 -16.27 -50.56 9.90
CA ILE A 326 -17.66 -50.37 10.34
C ILE A 326 -18.66 -51.17 9.49
N ALA A 327 -18.42 -51.32 8.18
CA ALA A 327 -19.20 -52.22 7.33
C ALA A 327 -19.07 -53.69 7.77
N ALA A 328 -17.87 -54.11 8.21
CA ALA A 328 -17.64 -55.46 8.73
C ALA A 328 -18.33 -55.74 10.08
N ILE A 329 -18.63 -54.70 10.88
CA ILE A 329 -19.32 -54.83 12.17
C ILE A 329 -20.85 -54.96 12.01
N LYS A 330 -21.43 -54.62 10.86
CA LYS A 330 -22.83 -54.96 10.52
C LYS A 330 -22.84 -56.30 9.75
N PRO A 331 -23.11 -57.46 10.38
CA PRO A 331 -24.51 -57.84 10.68
C PRO A 331 -24.75 -58.83 11.86
N ALA A 332 -25.92 -58.74 12.54
CA ALA A 332 -26.80 -59.86 12.98
C ALA A 332 -27.76 -59.43 14.11
N SER A 333 -28.82 -58.69 13.79
CA SER A 333 -29.98 -58.59 14.69
C SER A 333 -31.28 -58.75 13.91
N SER A 334 -31.46 -59.93 13.33
CA SER A 334 -32.78 -60.37 12.86
C SER A 334 -32.82 -61.90 12.86
N THR A 335 -33.03 -62.52 14.03
CA THR A 335 -33.80 -63.78 14.21
C THR A 335 -33.88 -64.19 15.68
N THR A 336 -35.11 -64.12 16.22
CA THR A 336 -35.82 -65.05 17.14
C THR A 336 -35.33 -65.35 18.58
N ASP A 337 -36.27 -65.12 19.52
CA ASP A 337 -36.56 -65.77 20.81
C ASP A 337 -35.81 -67.08 21.14
N ASP A 338 -35.31 -67.28 22.38
CA ASP A 338 -36.13 -67.67 23.55
C ASP A 338 -35.24 -67.80 24.84
N SER A 339 -35.91 -67.86 25.97
CA SER A 339 -35.55 -67.71 27.38
C SER A 339 -34.57 -68.71 28.07
N ARG A 340 -33.78 -68.24 29.07
CA ARG A 340 -33.79 -68.62 30.53
C ARG A 340 -32.43 -68.53 31.28
N HIS A 341 -32.54 -67.93 32.48
CA HIS A 341 -31.81 -68.14 33.75
C HIS A 341 -30.32 -67.78 33.99
N SER A 342 -30.17 -66.68 34.73
CA SER A 342 -29.49 -66.49 36.03
C SER A 342 -27.95 -66.58 36.20
N LYS A 343 -27.44 -65.42 36.68
CA LYS A 343 -26.37 -65.18 37.68
C LYS A 343 -24.96 -65.71 37.41
N SER A 344 -24.01 -64.79 37.24
CA SER A 344 -23.06 -64.46 38.32
C SER A 344 -22.21 -63.23 37.99
N VAL A 345 -21.99 -62.44 39.05
CA VAL A 345 -21.13 -61.26 39.17
C VAL A 345 -19.66 -61.59 38.87
N SER A 346 -18.94 -60.69 38.20
CA SER A 346 -17.53 -60.39 38.47
C SER A 346 -17.16 -59.00 37.97
N LYS A 347 -16.52 -58.25 38.87
CA LYS A 347 -15.92 -56.92 38.68
C LYS A 347 -14.81 -57.00 37.62
N ASP A 348 -14.80 -56.07 36.68
CA ASP A 348 -13.60 -55.27 36.38
C ASP A 348 -13.98 -54.12 35.44
N GLY A 349 -13.56 -52.91 35.80
CA GLY A 349 -13.80 -51.68 35.06
C GLY A 349 -12.97 -51.60 33.78
N ARG A 350 -13.43 -52.27 32.72
CA ARG A 350 -13.07 -51.91 31.34
C ARG A 350 -14.22 -51.11 30.72
N PRO A 351 -13.95 -49.99 30.04
CA PRO A 351 -14.98 -49.30 29.29
C PRO A 351 -15.56 -50.28 28.26
N THR A 352 -16.88 -50.38 28.28
CA THR A 352 -17.69 -51.27 27.47
C THR A 352 -17.37 -51.05 26.00
N SER A 353 -17.20 -52.14 25.23
CA SER A 353 -17.02 -52.13 23.77
C SER A 353 -18.02 -51.24 23.00
N GLN A 354 -19.16 -50.90 23.61
CA GLN A 354 -20.18 -50.01 23.07
C GLN A 354 -19.75 -48.55 23.01
N THR A 355 -19.00 -48.04 24.01
CA THR A 355 -18.58 -46.63 24.08
C THR A 355 -17.49 -46.30 23.06
N ALA A 356 -16.61 -47.26 22.76
CA ALA A 356 -15.61 -47.15 21.70
C ALA A 356 -16.25 -47.19 20.30
N LEU A 357 -17.30 -48.02 20.12
CA LEU A 357 -18.07 -48.08 18.89
C LEU A 357 -18.86 -46.79 18.65
N GLU A 358 -19.45 -46.21 19.70
CA GLU A 358 -20.14 -44.91 19.63
C GLU A 358 -19.17 -43.79 19.27
N ALA A 359 -17.96 -43.75 19.86
CA ALA A 359 -16.93 -42.80 19.50
C ALA A 359 -16.47 -42.95 18.03
N GLU A 360 -16.23 -44.18 17.56
CA GLU A 360 -15.87 -44.45 16.15
C GLU A 360 -17.01 -44.10 15.17
N LEU A 361 -18.29 -44.29 15.56
CA LEU A 361 -19.47 -43.90 14.78
C LEU A 361 -19.65 -42.39 14.72
N LEU A 362 -19.37 -41.69 15.81
CA LEU A 362 -19.45 -40.23 15.91
C LEU A 362 -18.30 -39.58 15.12
N GLU A 363 -17.10 -40.17 15.17
CA GLU A 363 -15.95 -39.81 14.33
C GLU A 363 -16.27 -39.99 12.83
N LEU A 364 -16.89 -41.11 12.43
CA LEU A 364 -17.37 -41.28 11.05
C LEU A 364 -18.46 -40.29 10.65
N GLN A 365 -19.41 -39.97 11.54
CA GLN A 365 -20.44 -38.97 11.26
C GLN A 365 -19.85 -37.59 11.06
N GLN A 366 -18.84 -37.20 11.85
CA GLN A 366 -18.10 -35.95 11.67
C GLN A 366 -17.29 -35.95 10.37
N ILE A 367 -16.57 -37.04 10.09
CA ILE A 367 -15.73 -37.19 8.90
C ILE A 367 -16.57 -37.21 7.60
N GLN A 368 -17.73 -37.87 7.59
CA GLN A 368 -18.65 -37.90 6.44
C GLN A 368 -19.32 -36.55 6.16
N GLN A 369 -19.46 -35.69 7.17
CA GLN A 369 -20.00 -34.34 7.00
C GLN A 369 -18.95 -33.35 6.46
N THR A 370 -17.66 -33.63 6.62
CA THR A 370 -16.59 -32.81 6.03
C THR A 370 -16.30 -33.22 4.58
N PRO A 371 -16.52 -32.34 3.58
CA PRO A 371 -16.15 -32.64 2.20
C PRO A 371 -14.63 -32.85 2.11
N VAL A 372 -14.20 -33.89 1.39
CA VAL A 372 -12.78 -34.12 1.10
C VAL A 372 -12.35 -33.05 0.10
N LYS A 373 -11.48 -32.13 0.55
CA LYS A 373 -10.87 -31.14 -0.34
C LYS A 373 -9.76 -31.81 -1.14
N THR A 374 -9.62 -31.40 -2.40
CA THR A 374 -8.49 -31.83 -3.25
C THR A 374 -7.22 -31.10 -2.83
N ALA A 375 -6.03 -31.69 -3.07
CA ALA A 375 -4.75 -31.04 -2.79
C ALA A 375 -4.63 -29.63 -3.40
N SER A 376 -5.19 -29.42 -4.61
CA SER A 376 -5.24 -28.11 -5.26
C SER A 376 -6.16 -27.10 -4.55
N GLU A 377 -7.25 -27.55 -3.95
CA GLU A 377 -8.18 -26.68 -3.20
C GLU A 377 -7.55 -26.28 -1.86
N ILE A 378 -6.89 -27.22 -1.18
CA ILE A 378 -6.15 -26.93 0.06
C ILE A 378 -5.03 -25.93 -0.21
N TYR A 379 -4.27 -26.13 -1.29
CA TYR A 379 -3.21 -25.19 -1.69
C TYR A 379 -3.77 -23.80 -2.00
N ALA A 380 -4.88 -23.72 -2.73
CA ALA A 380 -5.51 -22.43 -3.05
C ALA A 380 -5.97 -21.67 -1.80
N GLU A 381 -6.55 -22.37 -0.81
CA GLU A 381 -6.94 -21.76 0.46
C GLU A 381 -5.73 -21.27 1.27
N GLN A 382 -4.67 -22.07 1.33
CA GLN A 382 -3.41 -21.68 1.99
C GLN A 382 -2.79 -20.46 1.30
N GLU A 383 -2.84 -20.42 -0.03
CA GLU A 383 -2.37 -19.30 -0.83
C GLU A 383 -3.19 -18.03 -0.57
N ASP A 384 -4.51 -18.13 -0.52
CA ASP A 384 -5.38 -16.99 -0.20
C ASP A 384 -5.10 -16.43 1.21
N GLU A 385 -4.90 -17.30 2.20
CA GLU A 385 -4.52 -16.90 3.57
C GLU A 385 -3.13 -16.24 3.61
N ARG A 386 -2.18 -16.79 2.85
CA ARG A 386 -0.83 -16.23 2.70
C ARG A 386 -0.88 -14.85 2.05
N GLN A 387 -1.60 -14.71 0.94
CA GLN A 387 -1.82 -13.45 0.24
C GLN A 387 -2.50 -12.41 1.14
N ALA A 388 -3.48 -12.81 1.94
CA ALA A 388 -4.11 -11.92 2.92
C ALA A 388 -3.09 -11.41 3.96
N THR A 389 -2.18 -12.28 4.42
CA THR A 389 -1.11 -11.93 5.36
C THR A 389 -0.08 -10.99 4.73
N VAL A 390 0.37 -11.28 3.51
CA VAL A 390 1.31 -10.45 2.75
C VAL A 390 0.74 -9.05 2.50
N LYS A 391 -0.54 -8.95 2.12
CA LYS A 391 -1.22 -7.65 1.93
C LYS A 391 -1.22 -6.78 3.19
N LEU A 392 -1.26 -7.37 4.39
CA LEU A 392 -1.17 -6.62 5.64
C LEU A 392 0.23 -6.01 5.85
N GLN A 393 1.29 -6.65 5.34
CA GLN A 393 2.66 -6.12 5.41
C GLN A 393 2.84 -4.86 4.55
N TYR A 394 2.06 -4.71 3.49
CA TYR A 394 2.06 -3.53 2.61
C TYR A 394 1.20 -2.38 3.11
N HIS A 395 0.54 -2.53 4.25
CA HIS A 395 -0.29 -1.48 4.82
C HIS A 395 0.57 -0.36 5.45
N VAL A 396 0.42 0.86 4.94
CA VAL A 396 1.12 2.03 5.49
C VAL A 396 0.26 2.69 6.57
N LYS A 397 0.79 2.78 7.80
CA LYS A 397 0.15 3.51 8.90
C LYS A 397 0.42 5.01 8.76
N LEU A 398 -0.64 5.78 8.59
CA LEU A 398 -0.58 7.23 8.37
C LEU A 398 -1.41 7.98 9.42
N LYS A 399 -0.98 9.19 9.75
CA LYS A 399 -1.76 10.12 10.57
C LYS A 399 -2.88 10.77 9.74
N PRO A 400 -3.92 11.35 10.37
CA PRO A 400 -5.04 11.96 9.66
C PRO A 400 -4.67 13.09 8.67
N PHE A 401 -3.53 13.73 8.89
CA PHE A 401 -3.01 14.84 8.08
C PHE A 401 -1.89 14.43 7.11
N GLU A 402 -1.54 13.14 7.05
CA GLU A 402 -0.51 12.62 6.16
C GLU A 402 -1.14 12.07 4.87
N LEU A 403 -0.51 12.33 3.73
CA LEU A 403 -0.99 11.88 2.43
C LEU A 403 -0.53 10.43 2.15
N ASN A 404 -1.44 9.60 1.64
CA ASN A 404 -1.12 8.28 1.14
C ASN A 404 -0.75 8.34 -0.36
N LEU A 405 0.55 8.43 -0.65
CA LEU A 405 1.10 8.46 -2.01
C LEU A 405 0.96 7.11 -2.75
N ARG A 406 0.54 6.03 -2.08
CA ARG A 406 0.18 4.75 -2.73
C ARG A 406 -1.24 4.75 -3.28
N LYS A 407 -2.10 5.61 -2.74
CA LYS A 407 -3.49 5.75 -3.15
C LYS A 407 -3.71 6.94 -4.08
N TYR A 408 -2.94 8.01 -3.88
CA TYR A 408 -3.09 9.27 -4.60
C TYR A 408 -1.79 9.66 -5.27
N MET A 409 -1.91 10.39 -6.39
CA MET A 409 -0.80 10.96 -7.13
C MET A 409 -0.99 12.47 -7.23
N ILE A 410 0.10 13.22 -7.22
CA ILE A 410 0.10 14.68 -7.32
C ILE A 410 0.02 15.08 -8.79
N LEU A 411 -0.98 15.89 -9.17
CA LEU A 411 -1.26 16.24 -10.57
C LEU A 411 -1.04 17.72 -10.91
N GLY A 412 -0.82 18.59 -9.92
CA GLY A 412 -0.80 20.05 -10.13
C GLY A 412 0.19 20.82 -9.26
N GLY A 413 1.18 20.12 -8.69
CA GLY A 413 2.14 20.70 -7.76
C GLY A 413 1.62 20.79 -6.32
N VAL A 414 2.24 21.66 -5.52
CA VAL A 414 2.03 21.74 -4.07
C VAL A 414 1.62 23.14 -3.64
N TYR A 415 0.62 23.21 -2.76
CA TYR A 415 0.22 24.44 -2.09
C TYR A 415 0.99 24.62 -0.78
N HIS A 416 1.64 25.77 -0.63
CA HIS A 416 2.13 26.28 0.64
C HIS A 416 1.15 27.34 1.13
N ILE A 417 0.57 27.12 2.30
CA ILE A 417 -0.33 28.07 2.96
C ILE A 417 0.27 28.36 4.33
N ASP A 418 0.91 29.51 4.46
CA ASP A 418 1.64 29.89 5.66
C ASP A 418 0.97 31.06 6.36
N LEU A 419 0.85 30.94 7.68
CA LEU A 419 0.48 32.04 8.56
C LEU A 419 1.76 32.63 9.17
N LEU A 420 2.08 33.86 8.80
CA LEU A 420 3.31 34.54 9.17
C LEU A 420 3.02 35.78 10.02
N GLN A 421 3.96 36.18 10.86
CA GLN A 421 3.91 37.48 11.52
C GLN A 421 4.34 38.57 10.53
N GLN A 422 3.62 39.70 10.52
CA GLN A 422 4.02 40.84 9.70
C GLN A 422 5.37 41.39 10.15
N PRO A 423 6.37 41.53 9.26
CA PRO A 423 7.65 42.09 9.65
C PRO A 423 7.52 43.60 9.92
N PRO A 424 8.37 44.18 10.78
CA PRO A 424 8.32 45.62 11.02
C PRO A 424 8.61 46.43 9.76
N GLN A 425 7.78 47.44 9.52
CA GLN A 425 7.87 48.29 8.35
C GLN A 425 8.90 49.42 8.57
N PRO A 426 9.77 49.72 7.58
CA PRO A 426 10.66 50.85 7.64
C PRO A 426 9.86 52.15 7.61
N GLN A 427 10.33 53.15 8.36
CA GLN A 427 9.81 54.51 8.34
C GLN A 427 10.90 55.46 7.87
N ILE A 428 10.54 56.38 6.98
CA ILE A 428 11.43 57.43 6.49
C ILE A 428 11.24 58.65 7.40
N LEU A 429 12.33 59.10 8.02
CA LEU A 429 12.37 60.31 8.84
C LEU A 429 12.54 61.56 7.96
N HIS A 430 12.33 62.73 8.55
CA HIS A 430 12.43 64.02 7.85
C HIS A 430 13.81 64.29 7.21
N ASP A 431 14.87 63.65 7.70
CA ASP A 431 16.24 63.77 7.20
C ASP A 431 16.60 62.71 6.15
N ASN A 432 15.60 61.99 5.62
CA ASN A 432 15.71 60.85 4.71
C ASN A 432 16.45 59.64 5.29
N SER A 433 16.68 59.59 6.60
CA SER A 433 17.12 58.36 7.25
C SER A 433 15.97 57.35 7.35
N VAL A 434 16.31 56.06 7.30
CA VAL A 434 15.34 54.98 7.40
C VAL A 434 15.51 54.30 8.75
N ILE A 435 14.43 54.28 9.54
CA ILE A 435 14.39 53.57 10.82
C ILE A 435 13.48 52.34 10.71
N THR A 436 13.94 51.21 11.23
CA THR A 436 13.08 50.03 11.41
C THR A 436 13.13 49.62 12.86
N VAL A 437 11.96 49.55 13.49
CA VAL A 437 11.79 49.15 14.88
C VAL A 437 11.57 47.65 14.93
N ARG A 438 12.49 46.88 15.48
CA ARG A 438 12.22 45.47 15.79
C ARG A 438 11.79 45.39 17.25
N HIS A 439 10.91 44.44 17.58
CA HIS A 439 10.64 44.16 18.99
C HIS A 439 12.00 43.96 19.70
N GLU A 440 12.25 44.77 20.74
CA GLU A 440 13.49 44.79 21.57
C GLU A 440 14.77 45.39 20.94
N THR A 441 14.80 45.81 19.67
CA THR A 441 16.00 46.44 19.05
C THR A 441 15.66 47.47 17.96
N TRP A 442 16.39 48.59 17.90
CA TRP A 442 16.22 49.60 16.85
C TRP A 442 17.39 49.52 15.87
N SER A 443 17.10 49.52 14.57
CA SER A 443 18.12 49.67 13.53
C SER A 443 17.86 50.96 12.75
N VAL A 444 18.85 51.86 12.73
CA VAL A 444 18.80 53.13 11.98
C VAL A 444 19.83 53.04 10.87
N SER A 445 19.42 53.35 9.63
CA SER A 445 20.36 53.54 8.53
C SER A 445 20.34 54.99 8.06
N VAL A 446 21.51 55.61 8.04
CA VAL A 446 21.74 56.96 7.51
C VAL A 446 22.75 56.83 6.37
N LYS A 447 22.35 57.19 5.14
CA LYS A 447 23.24 57.25 3.96
C LYS A 447 24.09 55.98 3.71
N GLY A 448 23.52 54.80 3.91
CA GLY A 448 24.18 53.52 3.60
C GLY A 448 25.01 52.91 4.73
N GLU A 449 25.18 53.60 5.86
CA GLU A 449 25.73 53.00 7.07
C GLU A 449 24.60 52.45 7.97
N TRP A 450 24.78 51.23 8.46
CA TRP A 450 23.88 50.60 9.42
C TRP A 450 24.39 50.86 10.84
N LYS A 451 23.58 51.50 11.69
CA LYS A 451 23.85 51.60 13.14
C LYS A 451 22.77 50.87 13.91
N LEU A 452 23.18 49.81 14.62
CA LEU A 452 22.31 49.09 15.55
C LEU A 452 22.28 49.88 16.87
N MET A 453 21.10 50.28 17.32
CA MET A 453 20.91 50.88 18.63
C MET A 453 20.06 49.95 19.50
N VAL A 454 20.73 49.28 20.44
CA VAL A 454 20.08 48.52 21.51
C VAL A 454 19.89 49.46 22.69
N TYR A 455 18.74 49.39 23.34
CA TYR A 455 18.44 50.31 24.41
C TYR A 455 17.86 49.60 25.63
N GLU A 456 18.60 49.65 26.73
CA GLU A 456 18.08 49.56 28.10
C GLU A 456 17.95 50.99 28.67
N ASN A 457 16.72 51.47 28.82
CA ASN A 457 16.26 52.55 29.71
C ASN A 457 16.99 53.92 29.85
N ARG A 458 17.82 54.46 28.92
CA ARG A 458 18.25 55.90 28.97
C ARG A 458 18.48 56.64 27.64
N LEU A 459 17.82 57.80 27.48
CA LEU A 459 17.71 58.59 26.24
C LEU A 459 19.09 59.06 25.78
N LEU A 460 19.59 58.46 24.71
CA LEU A 460 20.78 58.95 24.00
C LEU A 460 20.35 59.81 22.82
N ARG A 461 20.72 61.09 22.90
CA ARG A 461 20.62 62.09 21.84
C ARG A 461 21.76 61.83 20.84
N LEU A 462 21.43 61.70 19.56
CA LEU A 462 22.42 61.59 18.49
C LEU A 462 23.10 62.95 18.29
N GLU A 463 24.41 63.02 18.48
CA GLU A 463 25.25 64.10 17.95
C GLU A 463 25.71 63.74 16.53
N LYS A 464 25.63 64.73 15.62
CA LYS A 464 26.15 64.63 14.26
C LYS A 464 27.67 64.47 14.33
N SER A 465 28.21 63.41 13.73
CA SER A 465 29.63 63.40 13.32
C SER A 465 29.79 64.43 12.21
N ALA A 466 30.78 65.32 12.38
CA ALA A 466 31.28 66.22 11.34
C ALA A 466 31.82 65.43 10.14
#